data_AF-A0A7W8G6P8-F1
#
_entry.id   AF-A0A7W8G6P8-F1
#
_cell.length_a   1.000
_cell.length_b   1.000
_cell.length_c   1.000
_cell.angle_alpha   90.00
_cell.angle_beta   90.00
_cell.angle_gamma   90.00
#
_symmetry.space_group_name_H-M   'P 1'
#
loop_
_entity.id
_entity.type
_entity.pdbx_description
1 polymer ?
#
loop_
_entity_poly.entity_id
_entity_poly.type
_entity_poly.pdbx_seq_one_letter_code
_entity_poly.pdbx_strand_id
1 'polypeptide(L)' 'MTKDDLIFLINTKKEFEFSYHGKNYNLTYDRDDKGNDLIVFGERFQGKKYASFGEFMNEARIENHYFREMIDILS' A
#
# COMPACT_ATOMS: atom_id res chain seq x y z
N MET A 1 -6.68 0.99 -11.07
CA MET A 1 -7.21 0.27 -9.89
C MET A 1 -8.13 1.25 -9.22
N THR A 2 -9.37 0.92 -8.89
CA THR A 2 -10.23 1.88 -8.19
C THR A 2 -9.92 1.91 -6.69
N LYS A 3 -10.41 2.96 -6.00
CA LYS A 3 -10.35 3.02 -4.54
C LYS A 3 -11.07 1.84 -3.87
N ASP A 4 -12.17 1.36 -4.46
CA ASP A 4 -12.94 0.23 -3.95
C ASP A 4 -12.15 -1.09 -4.10
N ASP A 5 -11.43 -1.26 -5.21
CA ASP A 5 -10.51 -2.39 -5.39
C ASP A 5 -9.41 -2.40 -4.32
N LEU A 6 -8.83 -1.22 -4.03
CA LEU A 6 -7.82 -1.09 -2.99
C LEU A 6 -8.37 -1.42 -1.60
N ILE A 7 -9.56 -0.93 -1.27
CA ILE A 7 -10.24 -1.25 -0.01
C ILE A 7 -10.47 -2.76 0.08
N PHE A 8 -10.90 -3.39 -1.01
CA PHE A 8 -11.08 -4.83 -1.07
C PHE A 8 -9.76 -5.58 -0.86
N LEU A 9 -8.67 -5.17 -1.52
CA LEU A 9 -7.34 -5.78 -1.34
C LEU A 9 -6.89 -5.73 0.12
N ILE A 10 -6.98 -4.56 0.75
CA ILE A 10 -6.56 -4.35 2.13
C ILE A 10 -7.42 -5.15 3.11
N ASN A 11 -8.74 -5.14 2.94
CA ASN A 11 -9.65 -5.90 3.79
C ASN A 11 -9.47 -7.41 3.65
N THR A 12 -9.10 -7.89 2.46
CA THR A 12 -8.87 -9.32 2.19
C THR A 12 -7.43 -9.74 2.41
N LYS A 13 -6.55 -8.81 2.81
CA LYS A 13 -5.11 -9.03 2.95
C LYS A 13 -4.48 -9.63 1.69
N LYS A 14 -4.98 -9.25 0.52
CA LYS A 14 -4.44 -9.71 -0.75
C LYS A 14 -3.23 -8.86 -1.11
N GLU A 15 -2.12 -9.52 -1.36
CA GLU A 15 -0.88 -8.87 -1.80
C GLU A 15 -1.06 -8.30 -3.20
N PHE A 16 -0.40 -7.18 -3.45
CA PHE A 16 -0.44 -6.50 -4.73
C PHE A 16 0.95 -5.97 -5.08
N GLU A 17 1.39 -6.22 -6.32
CA GLU A 17 2.67 -5.74 -6.84
C GLU A 17 2.42 -4.98 -8.14
N PHE A 18 3.19 -3.91 -8.35
CA PHE A 18 3.14 -3.13 -9.58
C PHE A 18 4.48 -2.43 -9.82
N SER A 19 4.74 -2.06 -11.07
CA SER A 19 5.93 -1.31 -11.44
C SER A 19 5.58 0.16 -11.71
N TYR A 20 6.42 1.07 -11.22
CA TYR A 20 6.32 2.50 -11.49
C TYR A 20 7.72 3.09 -11.70
N HIS A 21 7.93 3.78 -12.82
CA HIS A 21 9.23 4.35 -13.22
C HIS A 21 10.42 3.38 -13.11
N GLY A 22 10.21 2.11 -13.48
CA GLY A 22 11.24 1.07 -13.43
C GLY A 22 11.54 0.50 -12.04
N LYS A 23 10.84 0.94 -10.99
CA LYS A 23 10.89 0.38 -9.64
C LYS A 23 9.68 -0.50 -9.39
N ASN A 24 9.87 -1.57 -8.60
CA ASN A 24 8.78 -2.46 -8.20
C ASN A 24 8.30 -2.08 -6.81
N TYR A 25 7.01 -1.80 -6.70
CA TYR A 25 6.34 -1.51 -5.45
C TYR A 25 5.44 -2.67 -5.08
N ASN A 26 5.26 -2.88 -3.79
CA ASN A 26 4.34 -3.88 -3.28
C ASN A 26 3.50 -3.36 -2.11
N LEU A 27 2.32 -3.95 -1.98
CA LEU A 27 1.44 -3.87 -0.85
C LEU A 27 1.35 -5.28 -0.26
N THR A 28 1.84 -5.43 0.96
CA THR A 28 1.87 -6.67 1.73
C THR A 28 1.37 -6.41 3.15
N TYR A 29 1.39 -7.44 4.00
CA TYR A 29 0.86 -7.35 5.36
C TYR A 29 1.83 -7.98 6.34
N ASP A 30 1.87 -7.40 7.53
CA ASP A 30 2.68 -7.88 8.64
C ASP A 30 1.86 -7.80 9.93
N ARG A 31 2.45 -8.21 11.05
CA ARG A 31 1.87 -8.00 12.38
C ARG A 31 2.87 -7.30 13.29
N ASP A 32 2.36 -6.44 14.16
CA ASP A 32 3.17 -5.89 15.26
C ASP A 32 3.36 -6.93 16.38
N ASP A 33 4.18 -6.60 17.39
CA ASP A 33 4.45 -7.45 18.54
C ASP A 33 3.20 -7.75 19.40
N LYS A 34 2.11 -7.00 19.20
CA LYS A 34 0.82 -7.17 19.87
C LYS A 34 -0.15 -8.00 19.03
N GLY A 35 0.25 -8.41 17.82
CA GLY A 35 -0.57 -9.17 16.89
C GLY A 35 -1.54 -8.33 16.05
N ASN A 36 -1.45 -7.00 16.08
CA ASN A 36 -2.26 -6.14 15.23
C ASN A 36 -1.75 -6.20 13.78
N ASP A 37 -2.67 -6.23 12.83
CA ASP A 37 -2.31 -6.23 11.42
C ASP A 37 -1.76 -4.87 10.98
N LEU A 38 -0.69 -4.91 10.18
CA LEU A 38 -0.04 -3.76 9.59
C LEU A 38 -0.11 -3.87 8.06
N ILE A 39 -0.38 -2.74 7.40
CA ILE A 39 -0.21 -2.61 5.95
C ILE A 39 1.25 -2.29 5.71
N VAL A 40 1.89 -2.96 4.76
CA VAL A 40 3.28 -2.69 4.37
C VAL A 40 3.28 -2.25 2.92
N PHE A 41 3.75 -1.03 2.65
CA PHE A 41 3.75 -0.48 1.31
C PHE A 41 5.02 0.32 1.01
N GLY A 42 5.58 0.11 -0.17
CA GLY A 42 6.72 0.86 -0.69
C GLY A 42 7.42 0.10 -1.80
N GLU A 43 8.63 0.54 -2.15
CA GLU A 43 9.51 -0.22 -3.03
C GLU A 43 9.78 -1.60 -2.41
N ARG A 44 9.87 -2.63 -3.24
CA ARG A 44 10.07 -4.02 -2.79
C ARG A 44 11.28 -4.09 -1.84
N PHE A 45 11.09 -4.77 -0.71
CA PHE A 45 12.05 -4.87 0.41
C PHE A 45 12.34 -3.59 1.19
N GLN A 46 11.68 -2.47 0.86
CA GLN A 46 11.83 -1.16 1.51
C GLN A 46 10.47 -0.57 1.94
N GLY A 47 9.47 -1.44 2.16
CA GLY A 47 8.12 -1.03 2.52
C GLY A 47 8.05 -0.36 3.90
N LYS A 48 7.30 0.74 3.99
CA LYS A 48 6.91 1.35 5.27
C LYS A 48 5.68 0.63 5.82
N LYS A 49 5.60 0.51 7.14
CA LYS A 49 4.45 -0.08 7.85
C LYS A 49 3.45 1.02 8.22
N TYR A 50 2.16 0.70 8.15
CA TYR A 50 1.04 1.56 8.52
C TYR A 50 0.07 0.77 9.39
N ALA A 51 -0.36 1.34 10.51
CA ALA A 51 -1.22 0.68 11.49
C ALA A 51 -2.71 0.70 11.11
N SER A 52 -3.10 1.49 10.12
CA SER A 52 -4.49 1.56 9.66
C SER A 52 -4.61 1.95 8.20
N PHE A 53 -5.77 1.67 7.59
CA PHE A 53 -6.10 2.16 6.26
C PHE A 53 -6.07 3.69 6.17
N GLY A 54 -6.52 4.39 7.22
CA GLY A 54 -6.51 5.86 7.26
C GLY A 54 -5.09 6.43 7.23
N GLU A 55 -4.19 5.86 8.03
CA GLU A 55 -2.77 6.24 8.03
C GLU A 55 -2.13 5.95 6.68
N PHE A 56 -2.36 4.75 6.13
CA PHE A 56 -1.89 4.38 4.80
C PHE A 56 -2.34 5.38 3.74
N MET A 57 -3.62 5.73 3.69
CA MET A 57 -4.15 6.65 2.68
C MET A 57 -3.62 8.09 2.84
N ASN A 58 -3.25 8.50 4.04
CA ASN A 58 -2.75 9.86 4.30
C ASN A 58 -1.23 9.99 4.12
N GLU A 59 -0.47 8.92 4.33
CA GLU A 59 0.99 8.96 4.40
C GLU A 59 1.70 8.20 3.29
N ALA A 60 1.06 7.21 2.67
CA ALA A 60 1.70 6.39 1.66
C ALA A 60 2.07 7.23 0.44
N ARG A 61 3.34 7.11 0.04
CA ARG A 61 3.91 7.83 -1.09
C ARG A 61 4.63 6.88 -2.04
N ILE A 62 4.56 7.22 -3.31
CA ILE A 62 5.42 6.70 -4.36
C ILE A 62 6.25 7.89 -4.83
N GLU A 63 7.55 7.86 -4.56
CA GLU A 63 8.44 9.00 -4.81
C GLU A 63 7.87 10.29 -4.17
N ASN A 64 7.55 11.30 -4.97
CA ASN A 64 7.03 12.59 -4.50
C ASN A 64 5.49 12.69 -4.54
N HIS A 65 4.78 11.61 -4.89
CA HIS A 65 3.34 11.59 -5.06
C HIS A 65 2.66 10.78 -3.96
N TYR A 66 1.49 11.24 -3.50
CA TYR A 66 0.68 10.44 -2.59
C TYR A 66 0.06 9.27 -3.35
N PHE A 67 0.12 8.08 -2.77
CA PHE A 67 -0.44 6.89 -3.41
C PHE A 67 -1.94 7.06 -3.71
N ARG A 68 -2.69 7.72 -2.81
CA ARG A 68 -4.12 8.01 -3.01
C ARG A 68 -4.43 8.78 -4.29
N GLU A 69 -3.50 9.60 -4.77
CA GLU A 69 -3.65 10.42 -5.99
C GLU A 69 -3.31 9.59 -7.24
N MET A 70 -2.64 8.45 -7.06
CA MET A 70 -2.21 7.56 -8.14
C MET A 70 -3.14 6.36 -8.33
N ILE A 71 -4.00 6.04 -7.36
CA ILE A 71 -4.95 4.92 -7.43
C ILE A 71 -5.71 4.97 -8.76
N ASP A 72 -6.33 6.11 -9.08
CA ASP A 72 -7.14 6.27 -10.28
C ASP A 72 -6.30 6.24 -11.57
N ILE A 73 -4.99 6.55 -11.51
CA ILE A 73 -4.06 6.54 -12.64
C ILE A 73 -3.62 5.11 -13.00
N LEU A 74 -3.58 4.20 -12.02
CA LEU A 74 -3.21 2.80 -12.24
C LEU A 74 -4.36 1.96 -12.85
N SER A 75 -5.35 2.62 -13.48
CA SER A 75 -6.57 2.03 -14.07
C SER A 75 -6.44 1.79 -15.55
#